data_AF-A0A7X6NMQ6-F1
#
_entry.id   AF-A0A7X6NMQ6-F1
#
_cell.length_a   1.000
_cell.length_b   1.000
_cell.length_c   1.000
_cell.angle_alpha   90.00
_cell.angle_beta   90.00
_cell.angle_gamma   90.00
#
_symmetry.space_group_name_H-M   'P 1'
#
loop_
_entity.id
_entity.type
_entity.pdbx_description
1 polymer ?
#
loop_
_entity_poly.entity_id
_entity_poly.type
_entity_poly.pdbx_seq_one_letter_code
_entity_poly.pdbx_strand_id
1 'polypeptide(L)'
;MKKIICYLLMMMLLVSCGPQERPLVPIVVTVEVTMVTTTTASCECEVTADNDFSVIARGVCWSTSENPTIEDSTTSNGSGLGSYTAHLTGLSPNTTYYV
;
A
#
# COMPACT_ATOMS: atom_id res chain seq x y z
N MET A 1 45.03 -27.36 -21.74
CA MET A 1 43.93 -26.88 -22.62
C MET A 1 42.54 -27.17 -22.05
N LYS A 2 42.24 -28.38 -21.54
CA LYS A 2 40.94 -28.72 -20.93
C LYS A 2 40.56 -27.87 -19.69
N LYS A 3 41.52 -27.51 -18.84
CA LYS A 3 41.28 -26.69 -17.63
C LYS A 3 40.89 -25.23 -17.95
N ILE A 4 41.45 -24.66 -19.02
CA ILE A 4 41.17 -23.28 -19.46
C ILE A 4 39.73 -23.15 -19.97
N ILE A 5 39.24 -24.16 -20.69
CA ILE A 5 37.84 -24.25 -21.15
C ILE A 5 36.87 -24.35 -19.97
N CYS A 6 37.22 -25.12 -18.93
CA CYS A 6 36.41 -25.19 -17.71
C CYS A 6 36.37 -23.86 -16.94
N TYR A 7 37.47 -23.12 -16.86
CA TYR A 7 37.49 -21.80 -16.20
C TYR A 7 36.67 -20.75 -16.96
N LEU A 8 36.70 -20.77 -18.30
CA LEU A 8 35.88 -19.88 -19.14
C LEU A 8 34.38 -20.18 -19.03
N LEU A 9 34.00 -21.46 -18.95
CA LEU A 9 32.60 -21.87 -18.72
C LEU A 9 32.10 -21.53 -17.30
N MET A 10 32.98 -21.58 -16.30
CA MET A 10 32.64 -21.29 -14.91
C MET A 10 32.49 -19.78 -14.64
N MET A 11 33.15 -18.93 -15.43
CA MET A 11 33.05 -17.46 -15.34
C MET A 11 31.74 -16.93 -15.95
N MET A 12 31.14 -17.63 -16.92
CA MET A 12 29.84 -17.26 -17.51
C MET A 12 28.65 -17.58 -16.59
N LEU A 13 28.82 -18.44 -15.58
CA LEU A 13 27.77 -18.81 -14.62
C LEU A 13 27.66 -17.83 -13.43
N LEU A 14 28.58 -16.86 -13.32
CA LEU A 14 28.62 -15.89 -12.19
C LEU A 14 27.85 -14.58 -12.46
N VAL A 15 27.23 -14.43 -13.64
CA VAL A 15 26.42 -13.25 -13.97
C VAL A 15 24.99 -13.69 -14.28
N SER A 16 24.32 -14.23 -13.27
CA SER A 16 22.86 -14.38 -13.28
C SER A 16 22.29 -13.89 -11.96
N CYS A 17 22.52 -12.62 -11.66
CA CYS A 17 21.60 -11.86 -10.82
C CYS A 17 20.87 -10.92 -11.78
N GLY A 18 19.68 -11.32 -12.23
CA GLY A 18 18.78 -10.39 -12.91
C GLY A 18 18.39 -9.27 -11.94
N PRO A 19 18.15 -8.04 -12.41
CA PRO A 19 17.64 -6.99 -11.54
C PRO A 19 16.33 -7.47 -10.91
N GLN A 20 16.24 -7.38 -9.59
CA GLN A 20 15.00 -7.67 -8.88
C GLN A 20 14.00 -6.57 -9.20
N GLU A 21 13.04 -6.87 -10.07
CA GLU A 21 11.90 -6.00 -10.35
C GLU A 21 11.03 -5.93 -9.09
N ARG A 22 11.37 -4.99 -8.20
CA ARG A 22 10.52 -4.64 -7.06
C ARG A 22 9.25 -3.99 -7.65
N PRO A 23 8.04 -4.40 -7.22
CA PRO A 23 6.83 -3.73 -7.66
C PRO A 23 6.96 -2.24 -7.37
N LEU A 24 6.95 -1.44 -8.43
CA LEU A 24 7.08 0.02 -8.39
C LEU A 24 5.75 0.67 -8.02
N VAL A 25 4.97 0.07 -7.11
CA VAL A 25 3.65 0.61 -6.74
C VAL A 25 3.77 1.67 -5.64
N PRO A 26 2.81 2.60 -5.54
CA PRO A 26 2.77 3.52 -4.42
C PRO A 26 2.72 2.81 -3.07
N ILE A 27 3.42 3.36 -2.09
CA ILE A 27 3.46 2.83 -0.71
C ILE A 27 2.60 3.74 0.16
N VAL A 28 1.56 3.15 0.75
CA VAL A 28 0.68 3.81 1.71
C VAL A 28 0.86 3.20 3.09
N VAL A 29 0.80 4.04 4.11
CA VAL A 29 0.80 3.64 5.52
C VAL A 29 -0.45 4.21 6.17
N THR A 30 -1.26 3.33 6.74
CA THR A 30 -2.31 3.72 7.69
C THR A 30 -1.66 3.88 9.05
N VAL A 31 -1.70 5.09 9.61
CA VAL A 31 -0.93 5.43 10.80
C VAL A 31 -1.74 5.12 12.06
N GLU A 32 -2.94 5.67 12.17
CA GLU A 32 -3.76 5.54 13.38
C GLU A 32 -5.23 5.83 13.08
N VAL A 33 -6.13 5.12 13.76
CA VAL A 33 -7.55 5.48 13.82
C VAL A 33 -7.79 6.29 15.09
N THR A 34 -8.23 7.53 14.93
CA THR A 34 -8.46 8.50 16.00
C THR A 34 -9.89 9.04 15.97
N MET A 35 -10.25 9.87 16.95
CA MET A 35 -11.52 10.62 17.00
C MET A 35 -12.77 9.75 16.75
N VAL A 36 -12.81 8.56 17.35
CA VAL A 36 -13.96 7.65 17.23
C VAL A 36 -15.13 8.21 18.04
N THR A 37 -16.22 8.52 17.36
CA THR A 37 -17.49 8.94 17.94
C THR A 37 -18.56 7.86 17.73
N THR A 38 -19.82 8.15 18.06
CA THR A 38 -20.93 7.22 17.85
C THR A 38 -21.22 6.93 16.38
N THR A 39 -20.89 7.86 15.46
CA THR A 39 -21.24 7.75 14.04
C THR A 39 -20.11 8.11 13.08
N THR A 40 -18.94 8.45 13.61
CA THR A 40 -17.77 8.84 12.80
C THR A 40 -16.46 8.30 13.40
N ALA A 41 -15.43 8.20 12.56
CA ALA A 41 -14.04 8.01 12.98
C ALA A 41 -13.12 8.75 12.01
N SER A 42 -11.87 9.00 12.41
CA SER A 42 -10.86 9.59 11.54
C SER A 42 -9.67 8.65 11.43
N CYS A 43 -9.09 8.53 10.23
CA CYS A 43 -7.87 7.77 9.99
C CYS A 43 -6.78 8.71 9.50
N GLU A 44 -5.67 8.77 10.22
CA GLU A 44 -4.47 9.47 9.77
C GLU A 44 -3.66 8.54 8.87
N CYS A 45 -3.40 8.98 7.63
CA CYS A 45 -2.78 8.18 6.58
C CYS A 45 -1.67 8.96 5.89
N GLU A 46 -0.72 8.25 5.29
CA GLU A 46 0.35 8.85 4.51
C GLU A 46 0.70 8.01 3.28
N VAL A 47 0.79 8.68 2.13
CA VAL A 47 1.40 8.09 0.93
C VAL A 47 2.87 8.50 0.92
N THR A 48 3.75 7.54 1.21
CA THR A 48 5.19 7.79 1.48
C THR A 48 6.05 7.72 0.22
N ALA A 49 5.61 7.01 -0.81
CA ALA A 49 6.27 6.92 -2.09
C ALA A 49 5.26 6.61 -3.21
N ASP A 50 5.53 7.10 -4.41
CA ASP A 50 4.79 6.83 -5.65
C ASP A 50 5.55 5.86 -6.57
N ASN A 51 6.88 5.71 -6.37
CA ASN A 51 7.75 4.76 -7.08
C ASN A 51 7.58 4.80 -8.60
N ASP A 52 7.54 5.98 -9.21
CA ASP A 52 7.29 6.20 -10.65
C ASP A 52 5.85 5.95 -11.13
N PHE A 53 4.91 5.65 -10.22
CA PHE A 53 3.49 5.52 -10.50
C PHE A 53 2.70 6.62 -9.81
N SER A 54 2.26 7.61 -10.59
CA SER A 54 1.48 8.73 -10.06
C SER A 54 0.25 8.26 -9.30
N VAL A 55 0.12 8.72 -8.06
CA VAL A 55 -1.03 8.46 -7.20
C VAL A 55 -2.17 9.35 -7.67
N ILE A 56 -3.10 8.81 -8.46
CA ILE A 56 -4.24 9.57 -9.00
C ILE A 56 -5.44 9.65 -8.05
N ALA A 57 -5.50 8.75 -7.06
CA ALA A 57 -6.53 8.69 -6.05
C ALA A 57 -5.97 8.06 -4.76
N ARG A 58 -6.44 8.52 -3.60
CA ARG A 58 -6.17 7.93 -2.28
C ARG A 58 -7.40 8.01 -1.39
N GLY A 59 -7.51 7.09 -0.46
CA GLY A 59 -8.65 6.97 0.44
C GLY A 59 -8.49 5.77 1.37
N VAL A 60 -9.53 5.49 2.13
CA VAL A 60 -9.62 4.38 3.07
C VAL A 60 -10.92 3.64 2.81
N CYS A 61 -10.87 2.31 2.78
CA CYS A 61 -12.06 1.45 2.75
C CYS A 61 -12.40 0.98 4.17
N TRP A 62 -13.69 0.82 4.48
CA TRP A 62 -14.13 0.22 5.73
C TRP A 62 -15.41 -0.58 5.57
N SER A 63 -15.57 -1.60 6.42
CA SER A 63 -16.72 -2.50 6.42
C SER A 63 -16.95 -3.10 7.80
N THR A 64 -18.12 -3.70 8.03
CA THR A 64 -18.37 -4.55 9.21
C THR A 64 -17.83 -5.97 9.02
N SER A 65 -17.45 -6.33 7.79
CA SER A 65 -16.73 -7.56 7.47
C SER A 65 -15.23 -7.33 7.48
N GLU A 66 -14.47 -8.35 7.88
CA GLU A 66 -13.01 -8.32 7.84
C GLU A 66 -12.48 -8.20 6.41
N ASN A 67 -11.33 -7.54 6.25
CA ASN A 67 -10.67 -7.28 4.96
C ASN A 67 -11.55 -6.48 3.99
N PRO A 68 -11.92 -5.23 4.34
CA PRO A 68 -12.69 -4.38 3.44
C PRO A 68 -11.95 -4.17 2.12
N THR A 69 -12.74 -3.91 1.07
CA THR A 69 -12.26 -3.65 -0.28
C THR A 69 -12.77 -2.31 -0.78
N ILE A 70 -12.33 -1.90 -1.97
CA ILE A 70 -12.81 -0.67 -2.61
C ILE A 70 -14.28 -0.71 -3.04
N GLU A 71 -14.93 -1.87 -2.97
CA GLU A 71 -16.38 -2.04 -3.22
C GLU A 71 -17.22 -1.80 -1.95
N ASP A 72 -16.60 -1.70 -0.78
CA ASP A 72 -17.26 -1.36 0.49
C ASP A 72 -17.41 0.17 0.64
N SER A 73 -17.58 0.65 1.88
CA SER A 73 -17.58 2.09 2.13
C SER A 73 -16.18 2.65 1.96
N THR A 74 -16.03 3.76 1.22
CA THR A 74 -14.73 4.36 0.93
C THR A 74 -14.72 5.87 1.12
N THR A 75 -13.55 6.44 1.44
CA THR A 75 -13.30 7.87 1.33
C THR A 75 -12.61 8.21 0.00
N SER A 76 -12.69 9.49 -0.39
CA SER A 76 -11.88 10.06 -1.46
C SER A 76 -11.12 11.27 -0.93
N ASN A 77 -9.80 11.16 -0.85
CA ASN A 77 -8.91 12.11 -0.18
C ASN A 77 -7.88 12.74 -1.15
N GLY A 78 -8.25 12.82 -2.43
CA GLY A 78 -7.44 13.46 -3.47
C GLY A 78 -6.38 12.53 -4.06
N SER A 79 -5.26 13.11 -4.45
CA SER A 79 -4.18 12.46 -5.21
C SER A 79 -2.81 12.87 -4.65
N GLY A 80 -1.75 12.22 -5.13
CA GLY A 80 -0.36 12.55 -4.81
C GLY A 80 0.14 12.03 -3.46
N LEU A 81 1.39 12.41 -3.17
CA LEU A 81 2.14 12.06 -1.96
C LEU A 81 1.68 12.84 -0.72
N GLY A 82 2.15 12.38 0.44
CA GLY A 82 2.03 13.08 1.71
C GLY A 82 0.84 12.62 2.55
N SER A 83 0.70 13.27 3.70
CA SER A 83 -0.29 12.95 4.71
C SER A 83 -1.70 13.40 4.31
N TYR A 84 -2.70 12.65 4.76
CA TYR A 84 -4.10 13.01 4.65
C TYR A 84 -4.91 12.38 5.78
N THR A 85 -6.00 13.05 6.14
CA THR A 85 -6.97 12.54 7.11
C THR A 85 -8.21 12.04 6.36
N ALA A 86 -8.57 10.78 6.57
CA ALA A 86 -9.80 10.18 6.05
C ALA A 86 -10.90 10.20 7.12
N HIS A 87 -12.08 10.71 6.78
CA HIS A 87 -13.22 10.76 7.70
C HIS A 87 -14.21 9.66 7.36
N LEU A 88 -14.31 8.67 8.24
CA LEU A 88 -15.31 7.61 8.17
C LEU A 88 -16.62 8.17 8.75
N THR A 89 -17.70 8.06 8.00
CA THR A 89 -19.02 8.61 8.36
C THR A 89 -20.10 7.56 8.16
N GLY A 90 -21.28 7.80 8.75
CA GLY A 90 -22.41 6.88 8.62
C GLY A 90 -22.25 5.60 9.46
N LEU A 91 -21.41 5.63 10.50
CA LEU A 91 -21.21 4.47 11.37
C LEU A 91 -22.43 4.28 12.28
N SER A 92 -22.77 3.03 12.55
CA SER A 92 -23.79 2.69 13.54
C SER A 92 -23.17 2.54 14.93
N PRO A 93 -23.81 3.06 16.00
CA PRO A 93 -23.34 2.87 17.36
C PRO A 93 -23.17 1.38 17.71
N ASN A 94 -22.24 1.07 18.62
CA ASN A 94 -21.99 -0.29 19.12
C ASN A 94 -21.76 -1.34 18.01
N THR A 95 -21.11 -0.93 16.92
CA THR A 95 -20.78 -1.78 15.77
C THR A 95 -19.28 -1.79 15.56
N THR A 96 -18.71 -2.96 15.32
CA THR A 96 -17.28 -3.09 14.97
C THR A 96 -17.10 -2.88 13.48
N TYR A 97 -16.12 -2.06 13.11
CA TYR A 97 -15.72 -1.82 11.73
C TYR A 97 -14.24 -2.16 11.56
N TYR A 98 -13.89 -2.65 10.38
CA TYR A 98 -12.55 -2.96 9.94
C TYR A 98 -12.14 -1.97 8.86
N VAL A 99 -10.85 -1.64 8.83
CA VAL A 99 -10.19 -0.70 7.91
C VAL A 99 -9.01 -1.40 7.28
#